data_AF-X1SPN9-F1
#
_entry.id   AF-X1SPN9-F1
#
_cell.length_a   1.000
_cell.length_b   1.000
_cell.length_c   1.000
_cell.angle_alpha   90.00
_cell.angle_beta   90.00
_cell.angle_gamma   90.00
#
_symmetry.space_group_name_H-M   'P 1'
#
loop_
_entity.id
_entity.type
_entity.pdbx_description
1 polymer ?
#
loop_
_entity_poly.entity_id
_entity_poly.type
_entity_poly.pdbx_seq_one_letter_code
_entity_poly.pdbx_strand_id
1 'polypeptide(L)'
;MNKGIKIFFAKIKSSIDIKEILILLIIFIFCLTPLIWFKNDLIIAGGDHLEYLDASNLFYYYSFSWNAKFNEGTPNLNISQIFPYVLFWVVLKGIGISLTNIEKLWLILLNIIAGFSIYYLIKILLKNKNRFYIPAIVASFLYIFNIYLVLDPVHEVYRLVQAFLPLILAFWIKGLEQESFLLKYPIYIAIASIFFTSSYIIPPVVSVIPITLFVYLIFFFFNNRSKIVYGLKFAFITLIIIILINSWWVVVYFPNAISIAETMHKVKGFTALDTGPIL
;
A
#
# COMPACT_ATOMS: atom_id res chain seq x y z
N MET A 1 16.30 -21.50 -36.94
CA MET A 1 15.53 -21.05 -35.75
C MET A 1 15.03 -22.27 -34.99
N ASN A 2 15.41 -22.43 -33.71
CA ASN A 2 15.25 -23.66 -32.92
C ASN A 2 13.75 -24.01 -32.67
N LYS A 3 13.37 -25.30 -32.74
CA LYS A 3 11.97 -25.76 -32.63
C LYS A 3 11.32 -25.37 -31.29
N GLY A 4 12.11 -25.36 -30.21
CA GLY A 4 11.66 -24.92 -28.89
C GLY A 4 11.29 -23.43 -28.83
N ILE A 5 11.99 -22.57 -29.58
CA ILE A 5 11.72 -21.13 -29.63
C ILE A 5 10.36 -20.88 -30.32
N LYS A 6 10.06 -21.58 -31.42
CA LYS A 6 8.75 -21.47 -32.09
C LYS A 6 7.59 -21.91 -31.18
N ILE A 7 7.75 -23.00 -30.44
CA ILE A 7 6.74 -23.50 -29.49
C ILE A 7 6.52 -22.50 -28.35
N PHE A 8 7.59 -21.92 -27.82
CA PHE A 8 7.52 -20.89 -26.78
C PHE A 8 6.77 -19.65 -27.26
N PHE A 9 7.10 -19.12 -28.45
CA PHE A 9 6.40 -17.96 -29.02
C PHE A 9 4.95 -18.26 -29.40
N ALA A 10 4.64 -19.47 -29.89
CA ALA A 10 3.26 -19.88 -30.16
C ALA A 10 2.44 -19.94 -28.86
N LYS A 11 3.02 -20.44 -27.76
CA LYS A 11 2.39 -20.47 -26.44
C LYS A 11 2.16 -19.06 -25.90
N ILE A 12 3.15 -18.17 -26.03
CA ILE A 12 3.00 -16.74 -25.67
C ILE A 12 1.88 -16.09 -26.48
N LYS A 13 1.91 -16.24 -27.81
CA LYS A 13 0.92 -15.64 -28.70
C LYS A 13 -0.50 -16.16 -28.43
N SER A 14 -0.64 -17.43 -28.02
CA SER A 14 -1.92 -18.01 -27.61
C SER A 14 -2.38 -17.56 -26.21
N SER A 15 -1.45 -17.14 -25.34
CA SER A 15 -1.74 -16.72 -23.97
C SER A 15 -2.03 -15.23 -23.83
N ILE A 16 -1.65 -14.44 -24.83
CA ILE A 16 -1.86 -12.99 -24.85
C ILE A 16 -3.23 -12.69 -25.46
N ASP A 17 -4.16 -12.25 -24.62
CA ASP A 17 -5.38 -11.62 -25.08
C ASP A 17 -5.11 -10.15 -25.41
N ILE A 18 -5.16 -9.81 -26.70
CA ILE A 18 -4.96 -8.45 -27.20
C ILE A 18 -5.96 -7.48 -26.54
N LYS A 19 -7.19 -7.94 -26.25
CA LYS A 19 -8.20 -7.09 -25.58
C LYS A 19 -7.75 -6.74 -24.16
N GLU A 20 -7.19 -7.70 -23.43
CA GLU A 20 -6.65 -7.46 -22.09
C GLU A 20 -5.48 -6.47 -22.13
N ILE A 21 -4.56 -6.58 -23.11
CA ILE A 21 -3.48 -5.61 -23.27
C ILE A 21 -4.03 -4.21 -23.54
N LEU A 22 -4.99 -4.07 -24.45
CA LEU A 22 -5.59 -2.78 -24.78
C LEU A 22 -6.25 -2.15 -23.54
N ILE A 23 -6.90 -2.95 -22.71
CA ILE A 23 -7.54 -2.46 -21.48
C ILE A 23 -6.51 -2.03 -20.45
N LEU A 24 -5.47 -2.82 -20.23
CA LEU A 24 -4.38 -2.43 -19.34
C LEU A 24 -3.66 -1.17 -19.82
N LEU A 25 -3.51 -1.00 -21.13
CA LEU A 25 -2.96 0.21 -21.73
C LEU A 25 -3.86 1.43 -21.51
N ILE A 26 -5.18 1.27 -21.67
CA ILE A 26 -6.15 2.32 -21.34
C ILE A 26 -6.01 2.72 -19.87
N ILE A 27 -6.06 1.75 -18.95
CA ILE A 27 -5.90 2.03 -17.51
C ILE A 27 -4.56 2.74 -17.25
N PHE A 28 -3.47 2.25 -17.84
CA PHE A 28 -2.15 2.85 -17.71
C PHE A 28 -2.11 4.33 -18.15
N ILE A 29 -2.71 4.66 -19.29
CA ILE A 29 -2.78 6.05 -19.78
C ILE A 29 -3.49 6.95 -18.75
N PHE A 30 -4.59 6.49 -18.15
CA PHE A 30 -5.27 7.24 -17.09
C PHE A 30 -4.45 7.32 -15.80
N CYS A 31 -3.63 6.31 -15.48
CA CYS A 31 -2.71 6.38 -14.35
C CYS A 31 -1.63 7.46 -14.50
N LEU A 32 -1.36 7.94 -15.72
CA LEU A 32 -0.45 9.06 -16.00
C LEU A 32 -1.05 10.43 -15.69
N THR A 33 -2.31 10.52 -15.25
CA THR A 33 -2.97 11.79 -14.88
C THR A 33 -2.16 12.67 -13.91
N PRO A 34 -1.37 12.16 -12.95
CA PRO A 34 -0.54 13.03 -12.11
C PRO A 34 0.39 13.96 -12.90
N LEU A 35 0.80 13.62 -14.12
CA LEU A 35 1.64 14.49 -14.95
C LEU A 35 1.01 15.86 -15.24
N ILE A 36 -0.32 15.94 -15.30
CA ILE A 36 -1.03 17.21 -15.55
C ILE A 36 -1.23 18.05 -14.28
N TRP A 37 -0.90 17.51 -13.09
CA TRP A 37 -1.08 18.23 -11.81
C TRP A 37 0.07 19.21 -11.53
N PHE A 38 1.26 18.90 -12.02
CA PHE A 38 2.47 19.70 -11.78
C PHE A 38 2.51 20.93 -12.70
N LYS A 39 2.79 22.10 -12.13
CA LYS A 39 2.93 23.37 -12.87
C LYS A 39 4.34 23.90 -12.72
N ASN A 40 4.96 24.34 -13.82
CA ASN A 40 6.26 25.02 -13.83
C ASN A 40 7.36 24.29 -13.04
N ASP A 41 7.37 22.96 -13.10
CA ASP A 41 8.29 22.09 -12.35
C ASP A 41 8.30 22.28 -10.83
N LEU A 42 7.21 22.82 -10.27
CA LEU A 42 7.00 22.92 -8.83
C LEU A 42 6.47 21.60 -8.26
N ILE A 43 6.94 21.25 -7.06
CA ILE A 43 6.39 20.17 -6.25
C ILE A 43 4.96 20.50 -5.80
N ILE A 44 4.16 19.47 -5.56
CA ILE A 44 2.83 19.66 -4.94
C ILE A 44 3.04 19.64 -3.43
N ALA A 45 3.21 20.83 -2.84
CA ALA A 45 3.34 20.95 -1.40
C ALA A 45 1.95 20.94 -0.74
N GLY A 46 1.82 20.15 0.32
CA GLY A 46 0.67 20.10 1.23
C GLY A 46 1.12 19.48 2.55
N GLY A 47 0.54 19.88 3.67
CA GLY A 47 0.88 19.35 5.00
C GLY A 47 2.34 19.55 5.43
N ASP A 48 2.75 18.78 6.44
CA ASP A 48 4.09 18.82 7.05
C ASP A 48 5.04 17.75 6.47
N HIS A 49 5.01 17.59 5.14
CA HIS A 49 5.84 16.60 4.44
C HIS A 49 7.28 17.10 4.28
N LEU A 50 8.18 16.70 5.20
CA LEU A 50 9.60 17.05 5.18
C LEU A 50 10.43 16.18 4.22
N GLU A 51 9.83 15.11 3.70
CA GLU A 51 10.52 14.09 2.90
C GLU A 51 11.05 14.63 1.58
N TYR A 52 10.37 15.63 1.02
CA TYR A 52 10.78 16.28 -0.21
C TYR A 52 12.09 17.05 -0.06
N LEU A 53 12.34 17.62 1.12
CA LEU A 53 13.48 18.51 1.36
C LEU A 53 14.73 17.70 1.70
N ASP A 54 14.60 16.74 2.61
CA ASP A 54 15.74 16.14 3.30
C ASP A 54 15.60 14.62 3.52
N ALA A 55 15.20 13.89 2.48
CA ALA A 55 15.01 12.44 2.51
C ALA A 55 16.21 11.66 3.10
N SER A 56 17.46 12.08 2.82
CA SER A 56 18.66 11.39 3.30
C SER A 56 18.80 11.45 4.82
N ASN A 57 18.58 12.63 5.41
CA ASN A 57 18.60 12.75 6.87
C ASN A 57 17.39 12.04 7.49
N LEU A 58 16.20 12.13 6.89
CA LEU A 58 15.04 11.38 7.39
C LEU A 58 15.27 9.88 7.38
N PHE A 59 15.88 9.33 6.32
CA PHE A 59 16.25 7.92 6.27
C PHE A 59 17.17 7.53 7.43
N TYR A 60 18.19 8.34 7.71
CA TYR A 60 19.07 8.13 8.85
C TYR A 60 18.29 8.16 10.17
N TYR A 61 17.55 9.23 10.47
CA TYR A 61 16.85 9.38 11.74
C TYR A 61 15.71 8.39 11.94
N TYR A 62 15.04 7.96 10.87
CA TYR A 62 13.96 6.98 10.96
C TYR A 62 14.49 5.56 11.12
N SER A 63 15.76 5.29 10.77
CA SER A 63 16.40 3.96 10.91
C SER A 63 16.70 3.53 12.34
N PHE A 64 16.57 4.43 13.32
CA PHE A 64 16.85 4.13 14.72
C PHE A 64 15.57 4.17 15.57
N SER A 65 15.57 3.45 16.68
CA SER A 65 14.44 3.45 17.63
C SER A 65 14.23 4.79 18.34
N TRP A 66 15.30 5.59 18.46
CA TRP A 66 15.29 6.90 19.06
C TRP A 66 15.63 7.97 18.02
N ASN A 67 14.85 9.04 17.99
CA ASN A 67 15.09 10.16 17.10
C ASN A 67 15.58 11.38 17.87
N ALA A 68 16.89 11.64 17.81
CA ALA A 68 17.52 12.76 18.51
C ALA A 68 17.25 14.15 17.88
N LYS A 69 16.75 14.20 16.64
CA LYS A 69 16.57 15.47 15.91
C LYS A 69 15.27 16.18 16.25
N PHE A 70 14.21 15.44 16.57
CA PHE A 70 12.88 16.02 16.80
C PHE A 70 12.59 16.12 18.30
N ASN A 71 12.06 17.27 18.73
CA ASN A 71 11.58 17.53 20.09
C ASN A 71 12.60 17.19 21.20
N GLU A 72 13.86 17.60 21.03
CA GLU A 72 14.97 17.32 21.97
C GLU A 72 15.27 15.82 22.17
N GLY A 73 14.70 14.95 21.33
CA GLY A 73 14.78 13.51 21.46
C GLY A 73 13.41 12.90 21.74
N THR A 74 12.96 12.02 20.84
CA THR A 74 11.67 11.33 20.97
C THR A 74 11.76 9.89 20.51
N PRO A 75 10.97 8.95 21.09
CA PRO A 75 10.78 7.63 20.51
C PRO A 75 10.31 7.75 19.05
N ASN A 76 10.92 6.97 18.17
CA ASN A 76 10.63 7.05 16.75
C ASN A 76 9.39 6.24 16.36
N LEU A 77 8.33 6.92 15.91
CA LEU A 77 7.12 6.31 15.35
C LEU A 77 7.15 6.22 13.81
N ASN A 78 8.15 6.80 13.17
CA ASN A 78 8.25 6.89 11.71
C ASN A 78 9.11 5.80 11.09
N ILE A 79 9.58 4.83 11.88
CA ILE A 79 10.40 3.70 11.36
C ILE A 79 9.71 2.94 10.23
N SER A 80 8.38 2.84 10.26
CA SER A 80 7.60 2.19 9.21
C SER A 80 7.60 2.98 7.89
N GLN A 81 7.95 4.27 7.90
CA GLN A 81 8.06 5.10 6.68
C GLN A 81 9.37 4.90 5.92
N ILE A 82 10.39 4.27 6.52
CA ILE A 82 11.68 4.00 5.84
C ILE A 82 11.45 3.31 4.50
N PHE A 83 10.60 2.28 4.50
CA PHE A 83 10.23 1.54 3.31
C PHE A 83 8.71 1.59 3.12
N PRO A 84 8.21 1.60 1.88
CA PRO A 84 8.96 1.91 0.66
C PRO A 84 9.17 3.40 0.46
N TYR A 85 8.50 4.27 1.23
CA TYR A 85 8.40 5.69 0.92
C TYR A 85 9.74 6.43 0.98
N VAL A 86 10.36 6.55 2.16
CA VAL A 86 11.60 7.34 2.30
C VAL A 86 12.74 6.75 1.47
N LEU A 87 12.85 5.42 1.39
CA LEU A 87 13.84 4.74 0.56
C LEU A 87 13.68 5.10 -0.93
N PHE A 88 12.44 5.17 -1.43
CA PHE A 88 12.16 5.58 -2.81
C PHE A 88 12.74 6.97 -3.10
N TRP A 89 12.50 7.94 -2.20
CA TRP A 89 13.05 9.29 -2.33
C TRP A 89 14.57 9.32 -2.26
N VAL A 90 15.18 8.64 -1.29
CA VAL A 90 16.64 8.62 -1.12
C VAL A 90 17.34 8.02 -2.33
N VAL A 91 16.86 6.90 -2.85
CA VAL A 91 17.48 6.23 -4.00
C VAL A 91 17.40 7.10 -5.24
N LEU A 92 16.23 7.66 -5.56
CA LEU A 92 16.06 8.49 -6.76
C LEU A 92 16.76 9.85 -6.65
N LYS A 93 16.80 10.45 -5.46
CA LYS A 93 17.59 11.67 -5.21
C LYS A 93 19.08 11.37 -5.32
N GLY A 94 19.53 10.22 -4.84
CA GLY A 94 20.94 9.78 -4.89
C GLY A 94 21.49 9.61 -6.31
N ILE A 95 20.62 9.28 -7.28
CA ILE A 95 20.99 9.22 -8.71
C ILE A 95 20.75 10.54 -9.46
N GLY A 96 20.38 11.62 -8.76
CA GLY A 96 20.26 12.97 -9.32
C GLY A 96 18.92 13.30 -9.98
N ILE A 97 17.85 12.54 -9.73
CA ILE A 97 16.52 12.93 -10.21
C ILE A 97 16.00 14.14 -9.42
N SER A 98 15.44 15.13 -10.13
CA SER A 98 14.84 16.31 -9.49
C SER A 98 13.64 15.93 -8.61
N LEU A 99 13.45 16.65 -7.50
CA LEU A 99 12.38 16.37 -6.52
C LEU A 99 11.00 16.26 -7.17
N THR A 100 10.69 17.19 -8.07
CA THR A 100 9.44 17.21 -8.83
C THR A 100 9.24 15.94 -9.67
N ASN A 101 10.31 15.41 -10.26
CA ASN A 101 10.21 14.18 -11.04
C ASN A 101 10.10 12.93 -10.15
N ILE A 102 10.72 12.93 -8.97
CA ILE A 102 10.52 11.87 -7.97
C ILE A 102 9.05 11.82 -7.54
N GLU A 103 8.45 12.98 -7.23
CA GLU A 103 7.05 13.09 -6.84
C GLU A 103 6.11 12.59 -7.95
N LYS A 104 6.31 13.04 -9.20
CA LYS A 104 5.57 12.56 -10.38
C LYS A 104 5.62 11.04 -10.47
N LEU A 105 6.83 10.46 -10.38
CA LEU A 105 7.02 9.01 -10.45
C LEU A 105 6.32 8.27 -9.31
N TRP A 106 6.39 8.80 -8.08
CA TRP A 106 5.72 8.22 -6.93
C TRP A 106 4.20 8.17 -7.12
N LEU A 107 3.58 9.30 -7.49
CA LEU A 107 2.13 9.39 -7.70
C LEU A 107 1.66 8.51 -8.86
N ILE A 108 2.41 8.47 -9.96
CA ILE A 108 2.11 7.60 -11.11
C ILE A 108 2.20 6.13 -10.70
N LEU A 109 3.24 5.74 -9.98
CA LEU A 109 3.43 4.37 -9.52
C LEU A 109 2.25 3.92 -8.64
N LEU A 110 1.83 4.75 -7.69
CA LEU A 110 0.69 4.46 -6.82
C LEU A 110 -0.62 4.33 -7.61
N ASN A 111 -0.86 5.21 -8.59
CA ASN A 111 -2.02 5.10 -9.47
C ASN A 111 -1.99 3.82 -10.32
N ILE A 112 -0.84 3.44 -10.87
CA ILE A 112 -0.66 2.20 -11.64
C ILE A 112 -0.98 0.99 -10.75
N ILE A 113 -0.40 0.93 -9.55
CA ILE A 113 -0.64 -0.17 -8.62
C ILE A 113 -2.12 -0.23 -8.26
N ALA A 114 -2.75 0.90 -7.89
CA ALA A 114 -4.18 0.94 -7.57
C ALA A 114 -5.05 0.45 -8.74
N GLY A 115 -4.83 1.00 -9.94
CA GLY A 115 -5.59 0.68 -11.15
C GLY A 115 -5.46 -0.78 -11.58
N PHE A 116 -4.24 -1.31 -11.59
CA PHE A 116 -4.01 -2.72 -11.96
C PHE A 116 -4.49 -3.68 -10.87
N SER A 117 -4.37 -3.31 -9.60
CA SER A 117 -4.81 -4.15 -8.48
C SER A 117 -6.33 -4.31 -8.47
N ILE A 118 -7.09 -3.23 -8.66
CA ILE A 118 -8.55 -3.32 -8.73
C ILE A 118 -9.02 -4.01 -10.02
N TYR A 119 -8.36 -3.77 -11.16
CA TYR A 119 -8.61 -4.52 -12.39
C TYR A 119 -8.45 -6.04 -12.16
N TYR A 120 -7.35 -6.43 -11.52
CA TYR A 120 -7.06 -7.83 -11.22
C TYR A 120 -8.08 -8.44 -10.24
N LEU A 121 -8.51 -7.68 -9.23
CA LEU A 121 -9.56 -8.10 -8.31
C LEU A 121 -10.89 -8.33 -9.03
N ILE A 122 -11.33 -7.41 -9.89
CA ILE A 122 -12.57 -7.56 -10.66
C ILE A 122 -12.49 -8.75 -11.61
N LYS A 123 -11.34 -8.98 -12.25
CA LYS A 123 -11.11 -10.17 -13.09
C LYS A 123 -11.29 -11.47 -12.31
N ILE A 124 -10.86 -11.51 -11.04
CA ILE A 124 -11.06 -12.68 -10.17
C ILE A 124 -12.54 -12.84 -9.84
N LEU A 125 -13.19 -11.78 -9.38
CA LEU A 125 -14.60 -11.82 -8.94
C LEU A 125 -15.57 -12.15 -10.08
N LEU A 126 -15.25 -11.74 -11.32
CA LEU A 126 -16.11 -11.90 -12.49
C LEU A 126 -15.58 -12.91 -13.51
N LYS A 127 -14.63 -13.79 -13.11
CA LYS A 127 -13.95 -14.74 -14.01
C LYS A 127 -14.89 -15.58 -14.88
N ASN A 128 -16.08 -15.90 -14.37
CA ASN A 128 -17.08 -16.73 -15.07
C ASN A 128 -18.01 -15.92 -16.00
N LYS A 129 -17.82 -14.60 -16.12
CA LYS A 129 -18.64 -13.74 -16.97
C LYS A 129 -17.86 -13.31 -18.21
N ASN A 130 -18.42 -13.57 -19.40
CA ASN A 130 -17.83 -13.21 -20.70
C ASN A 130 -17.59 -11.70 -20.92
N ARG A 131 -18.02 -10.83 -20.01
CA ARG A 131 -17.96 -9.36 -20.15
C ARG A 131 -17.35 -8.65 -18.93
N PHE A 132 -16.37 -9.24 -18.26
CA PHE A 132 -15.74 -8.62 -17.07
C PHE A 132 -14.94 -7.34 -17.38
N TYR A 133 -14.51 -7.15 -18.63
CA TYR A 133 -13.67 -6.04 -19.07
C TYR A 133 -14.27 -4.66 -18.79
N ILE A 134 -15.56 -4.45 -19.11
CA ILE A 134 -16.22 -3.14 -18.91
C ILE A 134 -16.32 -2.81 -17.41
N PRO A 135 -16.86 -3.69 -16.55
CA PRO A 135 -16.82 -3.48 -15.10
C PRO A 135 -15.40 -3.24 -14.56
N ALA A 136 -14.39 -3.93 -15.09
CA ALA A 136 -13.01 -3.77 -14.64
C ALA A 136 -12.44 -2.39 -14.98
N ILE A 137 -12.71 -1.87 -16.19
CA ILE A 137 -12.33 -0.50 -16.57
C ILE A 137 -13.03 0.53 -15.68
N VAL A 138 -14.35 0.40 -15.54
CA VAL A 138 -15.16 1.34 -14.74
C VAL A 138 -14.70 1.33 -13.28
N ALA A 139 -14.50 0.16 -12.69
CA ALA A 139 -13.97 0.02 -11.34
C ALA A 139 -12.58 0.64 -11.22
N SER A 140 -11.69 0.43 -12.20
CA SER A 140 -10.35 1.01 -12.19
C SER A 140 -10.38 2.53 -12.19
N PHE A 141 -11.23 3.14 -13.02
CA PHE A 141 -11.36 4.60 -13.06
C PHE A 141 -11.96 5.16 -11.78
N LEU A 142 -13.07 4.60 -11.29
CA LEU A 142 -13.67 5.05 -10.03
C LEU A 142 -12.71 4.89 -8.85
N TYR A 143 -11.88 3.85 -8.89
CA TYR A 143 -10.90 3.60 -7.85
C TYR A 143 -9.73 4.60 -7.92
N ILE A 144 -9.11 4.80 -9.09
CA ILE A 144 -8.00 5.76 -9.28
C ILE A 144 -8.47 7.19 -8.96
N PHE A 145 -9.68 7.56 -9.39
CA PHE A 145 -10.27 8.90 -9.19
C PHE A 145 -11.17 8.96 -7.96
N ASN A 146 -10.82 8.24 -6.89
CA ASN A 146 -11.53 8.34 -5.62
C ASN A 146 -11.50 9.79 -5.12
N ILE A 147 -12.68 10.38 -4.91
CA ILE A 147 -12.84 11.79 -4.51
C ILE A 147 -12.00 12.12 -3.26
N TYR A 148 -11.90 11.21 -2.30
CA TYR A 148 -11.12 11.41 -1.08
C TYR A 148 -9.63 11.69 -1.40
N LEU A 149 -9.07 10.99 -2.38
CA LEU A 149 -7.67 11.14 -2.78
C LEU A 149 -7.43 12.22 -3.83
N VAL A 150 -8.51 12.71 -4.44
CA VAL A 150 -8.44 13.92 -5.26
C VAL A 150 -8.35 15.16 -4.35
N LEU A 151 -8.98 15.12 -3.16
CA LEU A 151 -8.90 16.20 -2.18
C LEU A 151 -7.52 16.28 -1.50
N ASP A 152 -6.89 15.13 -1.25
CA ASP A 152 -5.53 15.07 -0.72
C ASP A 152 -4.64 14.16 -1.60
N PRO A 153 -4.10 14.73 -2.70
CA PRO A 153 -3.43 13.93 -3.70
C PRO A 153 -2.00 13.56 -3.35
N VAL A 154 -1.42 14.09 -2.26
CA VAL A 154 -0.01 13.84 -1.92
C VAL A 154 0.17 12.94 -0.70
N HIS A 155 -0.90 12.73 0.08
CA HIS A 155 -0.82 11.94 1.30
C HIS A 155 -0.62 10.44 1.01
N GLU A 156 0.62 10.01 1.17
CA GLU A 156 1.17 8.69 0.92
C GLU A 156 0.49 7.59 1.73
N VAL A 157 0.09 7.89 2.97
CA VAL A 157 -0.52 6.93 3.89
C VAL A 157 -1.80 6.34 3.31
N TYR A 158 -2.69 7.19 2.81
CA TYR A 158 -3.96 6.74 2.22
C TYR A 158 -3.77 6.06 0.87
N ARG A 159 -2.86 6.59 0.04
CA ARG A 159 -2.62 6.07 -1.30
C ARG A 159 -1.99 4.69 -1.30
N LEU A 160 -1.08 4.40 -0.36
CA LEU A 160 -0.48 3.08 -0.24
C LEU A 160 -1.50 2.02 0.17
N VAL A 161 -2.36 2.31 1.15
CA VAL A 161 -3.46 1.40 1.52
C VAL A 161 -4.41 1.20 0.35
N GLN A 162 -4.80 2.28 -0.33
CA GLN A 162 -5.64 2.20 -1.51
C GLN A 162 -4.98 1.35 -2.62
N ALA A 163 -3.70 1.57 -2.92
CA ALA A 163 -3.00 0.86 -3.98
C ALA A 163 -2.95 -0.65 -3.74
N PHE A 164 -2.67 -1.07 -2.50
CA PHE A 164 -2.44 -2.48 -2.17
C PHE A 164 -3.66 -3.25 -1.66
N LEU A 165 -4.70 -2.57 -1.15
CA LEU A 165 -5.90 -3.23 -0.62
C LEU A 165 -6.56 -4.20 -1.64
N PRO A 166 -6.82 -3.80 -2.91
CA PRO A 166 -7.46 -4.71 -3.85
C PRO A 166 -6.57 -5.91 -4.20
N LEU A 167 -5.25 -5.71 -4.24
CA LEU A 167 -4.28 -6.75 -4.55
C LEU A 167 -4.22 -7.81 -3.44
N ILE A 168 -4.17 -7.36 -2.19
CA ILE A 168 -4.16 -8.23 -1.02
C ILE A 168 -5.47 -9.00 -0.95
N LEU A 169 -6.60 -8.33 -1.16
CA LEU A 169 -7.91 -9.00 -1.20
C LEU A 169 -7.97 -10.04 -2.34
N ALA A 170 -7.43 -9.72 -3.53
CA ALA A 170 -7.34 -10.65 -4.64
C ALA A 170 -6.52 -11.91 -4.30
N PHE A 171 -5.37 -11.75 -3.64
CA PHE A 171 -4.56 -12.88 -3.18
C PHE A 171 -5.25 -13.67 -2.06
N TRP A 172 -5.94 -12.99 -1.16
CA TRP A 172 -6.72 -13.61 -0.09
C TRP A 172 -7.84 -14.50 -0.64
N ILE A 173 -8.64 -13.97 -1.57
CA ILE A 173 -9.70 -14.71 -2.27
C ILE A 173 -9.11 -15.98 -2.91
N LYS A 174 -8.06 -15.83 -3.73
CA LYS A 174 -7.45 -16.99 -4.41
C LYS A 174 -6.87 -18.01 -3.43
N GLY A 175 -6.27 -17.56 -2.33
CA GLY A 175 -5.71 -18.44 -1.32
C GLY A 175 -6.78 -19.25 -0.56
N LEU A 176 -7.93 -18.64 -0.30
CA LEU A 176 -9.08 -19.33 0.30
C LEU A 176 -9.74 -20.32 -0.66
N GLU A 177 -9.79 -20.02 -1.96
CA GLU A 177 -10.39 -20.91 -2.96
C GLU A 177 -9.49 -22.10 -3.35
N GLN A 178 -8.16 -21.94 -3.30
CA GLN A 178 -7.19 -22.90 -3.85
C GLN A 178 -6.34 -23.58 -2.76
N GLU A 179 -6.79 -24.73 -2.28
CA GLU A 179 -6.16 -25.46 -1.16
C GLU A 179 -4.71 -25.89 -1.41
N SER A 180 -4.35 -26.14 -2.67
CA SER A 180 -2.99 -26.52 -3.07
C SER A 180 -1.95 -25.40 -2.91
N PHE A 181 -2.38 -24.16 -2.63
CA PHE A 181 -1.52 -22.98 -2.60
C PHE A 181 -1.44 -22.31 -1.21
N LEU A 182 -1.50 -23.14 -0.16
CA LEU A 182 -1.53 -22.71 1.24
C LEU A 182 -0.33 -21.85 1.69
N LEU A 183 0.83 -21.90 1.01
CA LEU A 183 1.96 -20.99 1.29
C LEU A 183 2.14 -19.89 0.24
N LYS A 184 1.69 -20.11 -0.99
CA LYS A 184 1.95 -19.21 -2.11
C LYS A 184 1.29 -17.84 -1.91
N TYR A 185 -0.01 -17.82 -1.62
CA TYR A 185 -0.74 -16.56 -1.44
C TYR A 185 -0.41 -15.85 -0.12
N PRO A 186 -0.19 -16.54 1.02
CA PRO A 186 0.32 -15.89 2.22
C PRO A 186 1.65 -15.19 2.01
N ILE A 187 2.58 -15.78 1.24
CA ILE A 187 3.84 -15.13 0.85
C ILE A 187 3.57 -13.89 -0.01
N TYR A 188 2.66 -13.97 -1.00
CA TYR A 188 2.33 -12.80 -1.82
C TYR A 188 1.70 -11.66 -1.01
N ILE A 189 0.83 -11.99 -0.05
CA ILE A 189 0.23 -11.00 0.86
C ILE A 189 1.29 -10.39 1.77
N ALA A 190 2.19 -11.21 2.32
CA ALA A 190 3.28 -10.73 3.17
C ALA A 190 4.25 -9.82 2.40
N ILE A 191 4.61 -10.17 1.16
CA ILE A 191 5.44 -9.30 0.31
C ILE A 191 4.70 -7.99 0.01
N ALA A 192 3.41 -8.06 -0.35
CA ALA A 192 2.59 -6.87 -0.56
C ALA A 192 2.50 -6.01 0.71
N SER A 193 2.55 -6.62 1.90
CA SER A 193 2.47 -5.88 3.17
C SER A 193 3.66 -5.02 3.50
N ILE A 194 4.85 -5.38 3.01
CA ILE A 194 6.02 -4.52 3.12
C ILE A 194 5.78 -3.18 2.39
N PHE A 195 5.06 -3.18 1.27
CA PHE A 195 4.90 -1.98 0.45
C PHE A 195 3.90 -0.96 0.98
N PHE A 196 3.01 -1.30 1.92
CA PHE A 196 2.17 -0.29 2.59
C PHE A 196 2.60 -0.01 4.03
N THR A 197 3.83 -0.40 4.41
CA THR A 197 4.32 -0.19 5.78
C THR A 197 4.34 1.28 6.19
N SER A 198 4.66 2.20 5.27
CA SER A 198 4.65 3.65 5.55
C SER A 198 3.27 4.17 6.00
N SER A 199 2.18 3.47 5.68
CA SER A 199 0.84 3.84 6.13
C SER A 199 0.60 3.60 7.62
N TYR A 200 1.42 2.77 8.30
CA TYR A 200 1.22 2.44 9.71
C TYR A 200 1.43 3.60 10.67
N ILE A 201 1.94 4.75 10.19
CA ILE A 201 1.95 6.00 10.95
C ILE A 201 0.52 6.44 11.33
N ILE A 202 -0.50 6.01 10.58
CA ILE A 202 -1.93 6.19 10.93
C ILE A 202 -2.61 4.81 11.01
N PRO A 203 -2.54 4.11 12.16
CA PRO A 203 -3.08 2.76 12.31
C PRO A 203 -4.56 2.60 11.90
N PRO A 204 -5.47 3.56 12.17
CA PRO A 204 -6.85 3.48 11.69
C PRO A 204 -6.97 3.30 10.18
N VAL A 205 -6.11 3.95 9.38
CA VAL A 205 -6.13 3.85 7.92
C VAL A 205 -5.72 2.47 7.46
N VAL A 206 -4.66 1.90 8.05
CA VAL A 206 -4.19 0.55 7.71
C VAL A 206 -5.16 -0.53 8.16
N SER A 207 -5.88 -0.30 9.27
CA SER A 207 -6.85 -1.26 9.83
C SER A 207 -7.96 -1.68 8.85
N VAL A 208 -8.22 -0.86 7.83
CA VAL A 208 -9.16 -1.19 6.74
C VAL A 208 -8.77 -2.49 6.04
N ILE A 209 -7.48 -2.81 5.90
CA ILE A 209 -7.01 -4.06 5.27
C ILE A 209 -7.43 -5.28 6.10
N PRO A 210 -6.98 -5.48 7.36
CA PRO A 210 -7.36 -6.65 8.14
C PRO A 210 -8.87 -6.72 8.39
N ILE A 211 -9.57 -5.59 8.55
CA ILE A 211 -11.03 -5.56 8.66
C ILE A 211 -11.67 -6.13 7.39
N THR A 212 -11.24 -5.68 6.20
CA THR A 212 -11.76 -6.18 4.92
C THR A 212 -11.51 -7.68 4.75
N LEU A 213 -10.29 -8.14 5.08
CA LEU A 213 -9.94 -9.57 5.00
C LEU A 213 -10.76 -10.42 5.96
N PHE A 214 -10.99 -9.93 7.18
CA PHE A 214 -11.79 -10.60 8.20
C PHE A 214 -13.26 -10.69 7.79
N VAL A 215 -13.84 -9.59 7.30
CA VAL A 215 -15.22 -9.58 6.78
C VAL A 215 -15.36 -10.56 5.61
N TYR A 216 -14.38 -10.59 4.70
CA TYR A 216 -14.39 -11.56 3.60
C TYR A 216 -14.25 -13.01 4.10
N LEU A 217 -13.44 -13.26 5.14
CA LEU A 217 -13.30 -14.58 5.73
C LEU A 217 -14.62 -15.07 6.33
N ILE A 218 -15.37 -14.21 7.01
CA ILE A 218 -16.71 -14.50 7.51
C ILE A 218 -17.64 -14.87 6.34
N PHE A 219 -17.67 -14.04 5.30
CA PHE A 219 -18.45 -14.32 4.09
C PHE A 219 -18.07 -15.67 3.46
N PHE A 220 -16.77 -15.99 3.40
CA PHE A 220 -16.27 -17.25 2.87
C PHE A 220 -16.77 -18.45 3.68
N PHE A 221 -16.78 -18.36 5.02
CA PHE A 221 -17.28 -19.43 5.89
C PHE A 221 -18.78 -19.67 5.74
N PHE A 222 -19.58 -18.62 5.53
CA PHE A 222 -21.00 -18.78 5.26
C PHE A 222 -21.28 -19.56 3.98
N ASN A 223 -20.48 -19.34 2.93
CA ASN A 223 -20.64 -20.00 1.63
C ASN A 223 -19.92 -21.36 1.54
N ASN A 224 -18.91 -21.60 2.36
CA ASN A 224 -18.03 -22.78 2.27
C ASN A 224 -17.82 -23.44 3.63
N ARG A 225 -18.89 -23.90 4.28
CA ARG A 225 -18.84 -24.48 5.63
C ARG A 225 -17.84 -25.64 5.77
N SER A 226 -17.67 -26.46 4.72
CA SER A 226 -16.69 -27.56 4.70
C SER A 226 -15.22 -27.09 4.75
N LYS A 227 -14.95 -25.82 4.42
CA LYS A 227 -13.60 -25.25 4.32
C LYS A 227 -13.22 -24.34 5.49
N ILE A 228 -14.00 -24.31 6.58
CA ILE A 228 -13.74 -23.43 7.73
C ILE A 228 -12.35 -23.69 8.32
N VAL A 229 -12.01 -24.95 8.59
CA VAL A 229 -10.70 -25.32 9.17
C VAL A 229 -9.55 -24.88 8.26
N TYR A 230 -9.70 -25.10 6.94
CA TYR A 230 -8.70 -24.64 5.96
C TYR A 230 -8.57 -23.12 5.96
N GLY A 231 -9.68 -22.37 5.94
CA GLY A 231 -9.64 -20.91 5.93
C GLY A 231 -9.04 -20.33 7.22
N LEU A 232 -9.31 -20.92 8.39
CA LEU A 232 -8.64 -20.55 9.65
C LEU A 232 -7.14 -20.83 9.60
N LYS A 233 -6.74 -22.01 9.09
CA LYS A 233 -5.32 -22.35 8.91
C LYS A 233 -4.62 -21.38 7.96
N PHE A 234 -5.25 -21.06 6.83
CA PHE A 234 -4.75 -20.09 5.86
C PHE A 234 -4.57 -18.70 6.47
N ALA A 235 -5.59 -18.21 7.19
CA ALA A 235 -5.54 -16.91 7.87
C ALA A 235 -4.42 -16.85 8.93
N PHE A 236 -4.30 -17.91 9.74
CA PHE A 236 -3.26 -18.01 10.76
C PHE A 236 -1.84 -18.01 10.16
N ILE A 237 -1.61 -18.79 9.10
CA ILE A 237 -0.33 -18.82 8.39
C ILE A 237 -0.01 -17.45 7.77
N THR A 238 -1.01 -16.80 7.17
CA THR A 238 -0.86 -15.45 6.63
C THR A 238 -0.45 -14.46 7.72
N LEU A 239 -1.11 -14.51 8.88
CA LEU A 239 -0.77 -13.65 10.02
C LEU A 239 0.67 -13.86 10.48
N ILE A 240 1.12 -15.12 10.63
CA ILE A 240 2.51 -15.43 11.02
C ILE A 240 3.50 -14.85 10.02
N ILE A 241 3.31 -15.09 8.72
CA ILE A 241 4.26 -14.63 7.69
C ILE A 241 4.27 -13.10 7.61
N ILE A 242 3.11 -12.44 7.74
CA ILE A 242 3.04 -10.97 7.82
C ILE A 242 3.82 -10.44 9.03
N ILE A 243 3.65 -11.04 10.21
CA ILE A 243 4.38 -10.62 11.42
C ILE A 243 5.89 -10.80 11.24
N LEU A 244 6.32 -11.96 10.71
CA LEU A 244 7.74 -12.24 10.48
C LEU A 244 8.37 -11.24 9.49
N ILE A 245 7.70 -10.97 8.36
CA ILE A 245 8.24 -10.07 7.33
C ILE A 245 8.23 -8.60 7.75
N ASN A 246 7.31 -8.21 8.64
CA ASN A 246 7.19 -6.84 9.16
C ASN A 246 7.90 -6.65 10.52
N SER A 247 8.54 -7.70 11.05
CA SER A 247 9.19 -7.67 12.35
C SER A 247 10.21 -6.54 12.47
N TRP A 248 10.90 -6.17 11.38
CA TRP A 248 11.91 -5.12 11.36
C TRP A 248 11.42 -3.75 11.86
N TRP A 249 10.16 -3.37 11.60
CA TRP A 249 9.59 -2.12 12.11
C TRP A 249 8.66 -2.33 13.30
N VAL A 250 7.93 -3.46 13.35
CA VAL A 250 6.96 -3.77 14.40
C VAL A 250 7.61 -3.78 15.78
N VAL A 251 8.82 -4.35 15.90
CA VAL A 251 9.54 -4.45 17.19
C VAL A 251 10.00 -3.10 17.74
N VAL A 252 10.02 -2.06 16.92
CA VAL A 252 10.37 -0.69 17.33
C VAL A 252 9.11 0.15 17.52
N TYR A 253 8.20 0.10 16.56
CA TYR A 253 7.01 0.95 16.54
C TYR A 253 6.10 0.71 17.74
N PHE A 254 5.74 -0.54 18.04
CA PHE A 254 4.77 -0.81 19.11
C PHE A 254 5.29 -0.48 20.51
N PRO A 255 6.52 -0.85 20.92
CA PRO A 255 7.06 -0.40 22.19
C PRO A 255 7.13 1.12 22.32
N ASN A 256 7.55 1.82 21.26
CA ASN A 256 7.58 3.28 21.23
C ASN A 256 6.16 3.87 21.36
N ALA A 257 5.18 3.34 20.64
CA ALA A 257 3.79 3.80 20.71
C ALA A 257 3.18 3.59 22.10
N ILE A 258 3.44 2.45 22.74
CA ILE A 258 3.01 2.16 24.11
C ILE A 258 3.66 3.15 25.09
N SER A 259 4.99 3.34 24.99
CA SER A 259 5.72 4.27 25.85
C SER A 259 5.22 5.72 25.73
N ILE A 260 4.90 6.17 24.51
CA ILE A 260 4.32 7.48 24.26
C ILE A 260 2.92 7.58 24.87
N ALA A 261 2.05 6.58 24.67
CA ALA A 261 0.72 6.56 25.23
C ALA A 261 0.74 6.60 26.77
N GLU A 262 1.60 5.82 27.42
CA GLU A 262 1.78 5.86 28.87
C GLU A 262 2.26 7.22 29.38
N THR A 263 3.19 7.86 28.66
CA THR A 263 3.67 9.20 29.00
C THR A 263 2.56 10.23 28.85
N MET A 264 1.77 10.17 27.77
CA MET A 264 0.63 11.06 27.54
C MET A 264 -0.44 10.95 28.62
N HIS A 265 -0.65 9.76 29.21
CA HIS A 265 -1.56 9.59 30.34
C HIS A 265 -1.03 10.16 31.66
N LYS A 266 0.29 10.29 31.82
CA LYS A 266 0.96 10.81 33.03
C LYS A 266 1.14 12.31 32.99
N VAL A 267 1.25 12.90 31.81
CA VAL A 267 1.33 14.35 31.64
C VAL A 267 -0.07 14.93 31.77
N LYS A 268 -0.30 15.75 32.80
CA LYS A 268 -1.55 16.52 32.92
C LYS A 268 -1.70 17.31 31.62
N GLY A 269 -2.83 17.15 30.94
CA GLY A 269 -3.10 17.87 29.69
C GLY A 269 -2.85 19.35 29.93
N PHE A 270 -1.82 19.90 29.28
CA PHE A 270 -1.53 21.32 29.32
C PHE A 270 -2.58 21.99 28.46
N THR A 271 -3.65 22.51 29.07
CA THR A 271 -4.59 23.33 28.32
C THR A 271 -4.07 24.76 28.34
N ALA A 272 -4.19 25.48 27.21
CA ALA A 272 -3.90 26.91 27.19
C ALA A 272 -4.73 27.71 28.22
N LEU A 273 -5.79 27.10 28.76
CA LEU A 273 -6.65 27.63 29.83
C LEU A 273 -6.00 27.54 31.23
N ASP A 274 -5.00 26.67 31.44
CA ASP A 274 -4.35 26.50 32.75
C ASP A 274 -3.25 27.54 33.04
N THR A 275 -2.69 28.19 32.01
CA THR A 275 -1.58 29.14 32.15
C THR A 275 -1.70 30.41 31.30
N GLY A 276 -2.74 30.53 30.47
CA GLY A 276 -3.00 31.78 29.76
C GLY A 276 -3.46 32.88 30.73
N PRO A 277 -3.10 34.16 30.51
CA PRO A 277 -3.78 35.24 31.19
C PRO A 277 -5.28 35.10 30.90
N ILE A 278 -6.09 35.02 31.95
CA ILE A 278 -7.54 35.10 31.83
C ILE A 278 -7.83 36.46 31.17
N LEU A 279 -8.21 36.45 29.89
CA LEU A 279 -8.73 37.64 29.20
C LEU A 279 -10.18 37.88 29.63
#